data_AF-A0A6P2CU36-F1
#
_entry.id   AF-A0A6P2CU36-F1
#
_cell.length_a   1.000
_cell.length_b   1.000
_cell.length_c   1.000
_cell.angle_alpha   90.00
_cell.angle_beta   90.00
_cell.angle_gamma   90.00
#
_symmetry.space_group_name_H-M   'P 1'
#
loop_
_entity.id
_entity.type
_entity.pdbx_description
1 polymer ?
#
loop_
_entity_poly.entity_id
_entity_poly.type
_entity_poly.pdbx_seq_one_letter_code
_entity_poly.pdbx_strand_id
1 'polypeptide(L)'
;MIRLHIQRALLVAAAAVATYRLAEQYGTWTGLLIWASVMAVACGTGTILLRTSTIGRVTWRNRAAGYLIPWGWRFNRGLLWPVPVVSWVVWTAVGATVVLLRQGEGASGLRVALFAAWVLDAGALIFILGAICQATPGGRMVALWKLVTLIAALIATSVGLYLYGLPTAALIVGSGPPLLVSGGVGGIVLIFATFGRNTRWN
;
A
#
# COMPACT_ATOMS: atom_id res chain seq x y z
N MET A 1 -6.11 18.94 12.90
CA MET A 1 -5.92 17.85 11.91
C MET A 1 -4.80 18.14 10.91
N ILE A 2 -4.69 19.35 10.36
CA ILE A 2 -3.67 19.74 9.35
C ILE A 2 -2.23 19.39 9.76
N ARG A 3 -1.82 19.72 10.99
CA ARG A 3 -0.46 19.44 11.51
C ARG A 3 -0.06 17.95 11.45
N LEU A 4 -1.00 17.04 11.65
CA LEU A 4 -0.76 15.59 11.59
C LEU A 4 -0.50 15.13 10.14
N HIS A 5 -1.24 15.68 9.17
CA HIS A 5 -1.04 15.38 7.76
C HIS A 5 0.33 15.87 7.27
N ILE A 6 0.71 17.09 7.67
CA ILE A 6 2.03 17.66 7.37
C ILE A 6 3.14 16.77 7.95
N GLN A 7 3.04 16.37 9.21
CA GLN A 7 4.04 15.49 9.83
C GLN A 7 4.17 14.15 9.10
N ARG A 8 3.06 13.53 8.71
CA ARG A 8 3.08 12.27 7.95
C ARG A 8 3.71 12.45 6.56
N ALA A 9 3.38 13.54 5.87
CA ALA A 9 3.99 13.86 4.58
C ALA A 9 5.50 14.05 4.71
N LEU A 10 5.96 14.76 5.76
CA LEU A 10 7.39 14.93 6.04
C LEU A 10 8.10 13.61 6.33
N LEU A 11 7.48 12.71 7.10
CA LEU A 11 8.05 11.39 7.39
C LEU A 11 8.17 10.54 6.11
N VAL A 12 7.14 10.54 5.27
CA VAL A 12 7.15 9.82 3.98
C VAL A 12 8.23 10.41 3.05
N ALA A 13 8.35 11.73 2.99
CA ALA A 13 9.38 12.40 2.20
C ALA A 13 10.80 12.07 2.70
N ALA A 14 11.03 12.12 4.02
CA ALA A 14 12.30 11.76 4.62
C ALA A 14 12.69 10.30 4.35
N ALA A 15 11.73 9.37 4.48
CA ALA A 15 11.91 7.98 4.14
C ALA A 15 12.23 7.77 2.65
N ALA A 16 11.58 8.54 1.77
CA ALA A 16 11.85 8.49 0.35
C ALA A 16 13.27 8.95 0.03
N VAL A 17 13.73 10.07 0.59
CA VAL A 17 15.11 10.54 0.41
C VAL A 17 16.11 9.51 0.95
N ALA A 18 15.87 8.97 2.15
CA ALA A 18 16.76 7.98 2.75
C ALA A 18 16.86 6.71 1.89
N THR A 19 15.73 6.19 1.41
CA THR A 19 15.72 4.99 0.55
C THR A 19 16.39 5.25 -0.79
N TYR A 20 16.14 6.43 -1.39
CA TYR A 20 16.79 6.83 -2.63
C TYR A 20 18.32 6.83 -2.48
N ARG A 21 18.83 7.45 -1.41
CA ARG A 21 20.26 7.51 -1.10
C ARG A 21 20.86 6.13 -0.84
N LEU A 22 20.17 5.26 -0.10
CA LEU A 22 20.61 3.88 0.12
C LEU A 22 20.71 3.10 -1.19
N ALA A 23 19.71 3.23 -2.06
CA ALA A 23 19.72 2.59 -3.37
C ALA A 23 20.82 3.18 -4.28
N GLU A 24 21.18 4.45 -4.11
CA GLU A 24 22.26 5.12 -4.85
C GLU A 24 23.63 4.57 -4.47
N GLN A 25 23.85 4.35 -3.17
CA GLN A 25 25.13 3.90 -2.64
C GLN A 25 25.36 2.38 -2.76
N TYR A 26 24.34 1.57 -2.50
CA TYR A 26 24.49 0.11 -2.36
C TYR A 26 23.81 -0.69 -3.47
N GLY A 27 23.16 0.00 -4.41
CA GLY A 27 22.33 -0.62 -5.46
C GLY A 27 20.88 -0.85 -5.02
N THR A 28 20.00 -1.03 -6.00
CA THR A 28 18.53 -1.16 -5.84
C THR A 28 18.13 -2.22 -4.83
N TRP A 29 18.58 -3.47 -5.02
CA TRP A 29 18.15 -4.60 -4.19
C TRP A 29 18.74 -4.55 -2.78
N THR A 30 20.03 -4.29 -2.66
CA THR A 30 20.71 -4.18 -1.38
C THR A 30 20.16 -3.00 -0.56
N GLY A 31 19.95 -1.84 -1.20
CA GLY A 31 19.36 -0.67 -0.55
C GLY A 31 17.95 -0.94 -0.03
N LEU A 32 17.13 -1.67 -0.78
CA LEU A 32 15.79 -2.09 -0.35
C LEU A 32 15.86 -3.04 0.86
N LEU A 33 16.76 -4.03 0.84
CA LEU A 33 16.93 -4.98 1.96
C LEU A 33 17.41 -4.26 3.22
N ILE A 34 18.37 -3.34 3.10
CA ILE A 34 18.84 -2.51 4.21
C ILE A 34 17.67 -1.68 4.75
N TRP A 35 16.90 -1.01 3.88
CA TRP A 35 15.74 -0.23 4.29
C TRP A 35 14.69 -1.08 5.02
N ALA A 36 14.30 -2.22 4.46
CA ALA A 36 13.34 -3.13 5.07
C ALA A 36 13.81 -3.63 6.44
N SER A 37 15.11 -3.92 6.58
CA SER A 37 15.71 -4.36 7.84
C SER A 37 15.71 -3.25 8.90
N VAL A 38 16.11 -2.02 8.53
CA VAL A 38 16.08 -0.86 9.42
C VAL A 38 14.66 -0.55 9.87
N MET A 39 13.68 -0.64 8.97
CA MET A 39 12.27 -0.43 9.30
C MET A 39 11.71 -1.54 10.20
N ALA A 40 12.18 -2.79 10.04
CA ALA A 40 11.80 -3.89 10.93
C ALA A 40 12.28 -3.62 12.36
N VAL A 41 13.55 -3.20 12.51
CA VAL A 41 14.12 -2.81 13.81
C VAL A 41 13.39 -1.60 14.40
N ALA A 42 13.07 -0.59 13.59
CA ALA A 42 12.33 0.59 14.00
C ALA A 42 10.92 0.25 14.51
N CYS A 43 10.17 -0.60 13.79
CA CYS A 43 8.85 -1.06 14.20
C CYS A 43 8.90 -1.97 15.44
N GLY A 44 9.91 -2.84 15.54
CA GLY A 44 10.17 -3.63 16.75
C GLY A 44 10.43 -2.75 17.97
N THR A 45 11.28 -1.73 17.81
CA THR A 45 11.59 -0.75 18.87
C THR A 45 10.35 0.02 19.30
N GLY A 46 9.53 0.48 18.34
CA GLY A 46 8.26 1.13 18.64
C GLY A 46 7.31 0.22 19.43
N THR A 47 7.30 -1.07 19.15
CA THR A 47 6.48 -2.06 19.87
C THR A 47 6.95 -2.24 21.31
N ILE A 48 8.27 -2.33 21.52
CA ILE A 48 8.86 -2.41 22.86
C ILE A 48 8.53 -1.16 23.66
N LEU A 49 8.67 0.03 23.05
CA LEU A 49 8.31 1.29 23.70
C LEU A 49 6.84 1.29 24.14
N LEU A 50 5.92 0.88 23.27
CA LEU A 50 4.48 0.78 23.60
C LEU A 50 4.19 -0.21 24.73
N ARG A 51 4.88 -1.37 24.77
CA ARG A 51 4.71 -2.34 25.86
C ARG A 51 5.09 -1.77 27.22
N THR A 52 6.05 -0.86 27.27
CA THR A 52 6.49 -0.22 28.52
C THR A 52 5.71 1.04 28.89
N SER A 53 4.76 1.48 28.05
CA SER A 53 3.99 2.69 28.27
C SER A 53 2.71 2.41 29.05
N THR A 54 2.39 3.25 30.02
CA THR A 54 1.11 3.21 30.73
C THR A 54 -0.03 3.63 29.79
N ILE A 55 -1.09 2.83 29.73
CA ILE A 55 -2.29 3.11 28.91
C ILE A 55 -2.99 4.36 29.46
N GLY A 56 -3.45 5.24 28.56
CA GLY A 56 -4.22 6.45 28.93
C GLY A 56 -3.39 7.70 29.26
N ARG A 57 -2.05 7.63 29.22
CA ARG A 57 -1.17 8.81 29.39
C ARG A 57 -0.34 9.09 28.13
N VAL A 58 -0.26 10.36 27.75
CA VAL A 58 0.61 10.80 26.65
C VAL A 58 2.03 10.98 27.18
N THR A 59 2.80 9.89 27.19
CA THR A 59 4.24 9.91 27.51
C THR A 59 5.09 10.22 26.27
N TRP A 60 6.34 10.63 26.47
CA TRP A 60 7.29 10.81 25.36
C TRP A 60 7.51 9.50 24.59
N ARG A 61 7.46 8.34 25.28
CA ARG A 61 7.55 7.00 24.67
C ARG A 61 6.40 6.74 23.69
N ASN A 62 5.17 7.12 24.08
CA ASN A 62 4.01 7.03 23.19
C ASN A 62 4.13 7.94 21.96
N ARG A 63 4.71 9.15 22.11
CA ARG A 63 4.99 10.00 20.95
C ARG A 63 6.03 9.38 20.02
N ALA A 64 7.14 8.88 20.56
CA ALA A 64 8.20 8.24 19.79
C ALA A 64 7.68 7.01 19.02
N ALA A 65 6.93 6.13 19.69
CA ALA A 65 6.30 4.99 19.05
C ALA A 65 5.29 5.39 17.96
N GLY A 66 4.59 6.51 18.14
CA GLY A 66 3.68 7.06 17.13
C GLY A 66 4.39 7.49 15.84
N TYR A 67 5.67 7.88 15.90
CA TYR A 67 6.47 8.19 14.70
C TYR A 67 7.01 6.93 14.02
N LEU A 68 7.39 5.92 14.80
CA LEU A 68 7.90 4.65 14.27
C LEU A 68 6.79 3.79 13.66
N ILE A 69 5.58 3.88 14.21
CA ILE A 69 4.43 3.02 13.87
C ILE A 69 3.19 3.90 13.56
N PRO A 70 3.23 4.76 12.52
CA PRO A 70 2.22 5.79 12.32
C PRO A 70 0.88 5.27 11.79
N TRP A 71 0.83 4.02 11.29
CA TRP A 71 -0.35 3.43 10.66
C TRP A 71 -1.02 2.33 11.48
N GLY A 72 -0.29 1.57 12.30
CA GLY A 72 -0.86 0.36 12.92
C GLY A 72 -2.00 0.60 13.91
N TRP A 73 -2.12 1.79 14.52
CA TRP A 73 -3.20 2.10 15.47
C TRP A 73 -4.58 2.24 14.84
N ARG A 74 -4.67 2.70 13.57
CA ARG A 74 -5.97 2.91 12.91
C ARG A 74 -6.58 1.62 12.36
N PHE A 75 -5.75 0.64 12.03
CA PHE A 75 -6.20 -0.56 11.32
C PHE A 75 -6.69 -1.67 12.24
N ASN A 76 -6.42 -1.60 13.55
CA ASN A 76 -6.35 -2.83 14.33
C ASN A 76 -7.21 -2.92 15.60
N ARG A 77 -8.21 -2.06 15.77
CA ARG A 77 -9.26 -2.16 16.82
C ARG A 77 -8.78 -2.53 18.24
N GLY A 78 -7.54 -2.19 18.62
CA GLY A 78 -6.96 -2.46 19.95
C GLY A 78 -6.05 -3.69 20.08
N LEU A 79 -5.84 -4.50 19.03
CA LEU A 79 -4.83 -5.57 19.07
C LEU A 79 -3.42 -4.95 18.91
N LEU A 80 -2.45 -5.37 19.73
CA LEU A 80 -1.10 -4.77 19.73
C LEU A 80 -0.12 -5.45 18.75
N TRP A 81 -0.26 -6.74 18.51
CA TRP A 81 0.74 -7.52 17.74
C TRP A 81 0.77 -7.24 16.22
N PRO A 82 -0.35 -6.96 15.52
CA PRO A 82 -0.35 -6.65 14.08
C PRO A 82 0.17 -5.25 13.75
N VAL A 83 0.17 -4.35 14.73
CA VAL A 83 0.51 -2.93 14.59
C VAL A 83 1.91 -2.69 14.00
N PRO A 84 2.99 -3.31 14.52
CA PRO A 84 4.32 -3.20 13.91
C PRO A 84 4.42 -3.83 12.54
N VAL A 85 3.76 -4.96 12.30
CA VAL A 85 3.83 -5.67 11.02
C VAL A 85 3.24 -4.81 9.92
N VAL A 86 2.05 -4.25 10.14
CA VAL A 86 1.40 -3.35 9.17
C VAL A 86 2.27 -2.12 8.90
N SER A 87 2.85 -1.51 9.93
CA SER A 87 3.67 -0.32 9.74
C SER A 87 4.99 -0.63 9.03
N TRP A 88 5.59 -1.78 9.30
CA TRP A 88 6.77 -2.27 8.59
C TRP A 88 6.49 -2.53 7.11
N VAL A 89 5.38 -3.19 6.81
CA VAL A 89 4.95 -3.44 5.42
C VAL A 89 4.73 -2.13 4.67
N VAL A 90 4.04 -1.17 5.28
CA VAL A 90 3.82 0.16 4.66
C VAL A 90 5.15 0.88 4.43
N TRP A 91 6.06 0.89 5.39
CA TRP A 91 7.38 1.51 5.22
C TRP A 91 8.21 0.83 4.13
N THR A 92 8.15 -0.50 4.05
CA THR A 92 8.85 -1.26 3.01
C THR A 92 8.25 -0.98 1.64
N ALA A 93 6.93 -0.85 1.53
CA ALA A 93 6.24 -0.47 0.30
C ALA A 93 6.60 0.96 -0.15
N VAL A 94 6.71 1.91 0.78
CA VAL A 94 7.20 3.27 0.49
C VAL A 94 8.63 3.23 -0.06
N GLY A 95 9.51 2.43 0.55
CA GLY A 95 10.87 2.25 0.05
C GLY A 95 10.91 1.62 -1.34
N ALA A 96 10.16 0.54 -1.56
CA ALA A 96 10.05 -0.12 -2.85
C ALA A 96 9.55 0.82 -3.95
N THR A 97 8.55 1.64 -3.64
CA THR A 97 8.01 2.68 -4.55
C THR A 97 9.11 3.59 -5.07
N VAL A 98 9.93 4.12 -4.16
CA VAL A 98 10.98 5.09 -4.50
C VAL A 98 12.04 4.45 -5.39
N VAL A 99 12.40 3.21 -5.07
CA VAL A 99 13.37 2.42 -5.83
C VAL A 99 12.84 2.10 -7.24
N LEU A 100 11.57 1.71 -7.36
CA LEU A 100 10.93 1.44 -8.65
C LEU A 100 10.83 2.71 -9.50
N LEU A 101 10.41 3.84 -8.92
CA LEU A 101 10.30 5.11 -9.66
C LEU A 101 11.65 5.63 -10.16
N ARG A 102 12.76 5.27 -9.50
CA ARG A 102 14.12 5.64 -9.91
C ARG A 102 14.58 4.93 -11.18
N GLN A 103 14.11 3.73 -11.49
CA GLN A 103 14.68 2.91 -12.58
C GLN A 103 14.30 3.44 -13.98
N GLY A 104 15.26 4.13 -14.61
CA GLY A 104 15.38 4.34 -16.06
C GLY A 104 15.38 5.80 -16.52
N GLU A 105 15.91 6.05 -17.71
CA GLU A 105 15.66 7.27 -18.50
C GLU A 105 14.47 6.99 -19.43
N GLY A 106 13.32 7.60 -19.19
CA GLY A 106 12.11 7.31 -19.98
C GLY A 106 10.88 8.05 -19.47
N ALA A 107 9.86 8.16 -20.32
CA ALA A 107 8.65 8.96 -20.11
C ALA A 107 8.07 8.79 -18.69
N SER A 108 8.29 9.82 -17.86
CA SER A 108 7.88 9.87 -16.46
C SER A 108 6.39 9.55 -16.26
N GLY A 109 5.54 9.94 -17.22
CA GLY A 109 4.11 9.65 -17.21
C GLY A 109 3.76 8.17 -17.21
N LEU A 110 4.48 7.33 -17.97
CA LEU A 110 4.23 5.89 -18.04
C LEU A 110 4.49 5.22 -16.68
N ARG A 111 5.55 5.64 -15.98
CA ARG A 111 5.89 5.10 -14.67
C ARG A 111 4.90 5.52 -13.59
N VAL A 112 4.47 6.79 -13.63
CA VAL A 112 3.44 7.28 -12.73
C VAL A 112 2.13 6.51 -12.95
N ALA A 113 1.75 6.28 -14.21
CA ALA A 113 0.56 5.49 -14.55
C ALA A 113 0.66 4.03 -14.08
N LEU A 114 1.80 3.38 -14.32
CA LEU A 114 2.06 2.00 -13.89
C LEU A 114 2.02 1.88 -12.37
N PHE A 115 2.66 2.83 -11.68
CA PHE A 115 2.66 2.87 -10.23
C PHE A 115 1.25 3.12 -9.68
N ALA A 116 0.49 4.03 -10.29
CA ALA A 116 -0.91 4.27 -9.91
C ALA A 116 -1.76 3.00 -10.08
N ALA A 117 -1.56 2.25 -11.18
CA ALA A 117 -2.23 0.96 -11.38
C ALA A 117 -1.89 -0.04 -10.26
N TRP A 118 -0.61 -0.21 -9.92
CA TRP A 118 -0.20 -1.10 -8.82
C TRP A 118 -0.78 -0.68 -7.46
N VAL A 119 -0.86 0.62 -7.18
CA VAL A 119 -1.47 1.12 -5.95
C VAL A 119 -2.97 0.80 -5.90
N LEU A 120 -3.68 0.96 -7.02
CA LEU A 120 -5.10 0.60 -7.11
C LEU A 120 -5.30 -0.91 -6.91
N ASP A 121 -4.48 -1.75 -7.53
CA ASP A 121 -4.55 -3.21 -7.40
C ASP A 121 -4.25 -3.68 -5.99
N ALA A 122 -3.20 -3.14 -5.37
CA ALA A 122 -2.88 -3.42 -3.98
C ALA A 122 -4.01 -2.98 -3.04
N GLY A 123 -4.60 -1.81 -3.30
CA GLY A 123 -5.78 -1.33 -2.58
C GLY A 123 -6.98 -2.28 -2.71
N ALA A 124 -7.26 -2.77 -3.92
CA ALA A 124 -8.33 -3.73 -4.17
C ALA A 124 -8.06 -5.06 -3.46
N LEU A 125 -6.82 -5.56 -3.52
CA LEU A 125 -6.40 -6.79 -2.85
C LEU A 125 -6.56 -6.69 -1.33
N ILE A 126 -6.16 -5.58 -0.72
CA ILE A 126 -6.35 -5.31 0.71
C ILE A 126 -7.84 -5.29 1.06
N PHE A 127 -8.67 -4.63 0.23
CA PHE A 127 -10.11 -4.59 0.45
C PHE A 127 -10.74 -5.99 0.40
N ILE A 128 -10.39 -6.79 -0.60
CA ILE A 128 -10.89 -8.17 -0.76
C ILE A 128 -10.43 -9.06 0.40
N LEU A 129 -9.16 -8.97 0.81
CA LEU A 129 -8.64 -9.69 1.97
C LEU A 129 -9.39 -9.28 3.25
N GLY A 130 -9.63 -7.99 3.44
CA GLY A 130 -10.44 -7.48 4.54
C GLY A 130 -11.87 -8.04 4.53
N ALA A 131 -12.48 -8.17 3.35
CA ALA A 131 -13.80 -8.77 3.18
C ALA A 131 -13.78 -10.28 3.49
N ILE A 132 -12.74 -11.02 3.08
CA ILE A 132 -12.55 -12.44 3.41
C ILE A 132 -12.46 -12.63 4.92
N CYS A 133 -11.66 -11.80 5.61
CA CYS A 133 -11.50 -11.86 7.06
C CYS A 133 -12.80 -11.62 7.84
N GLN A 134 -13.79 -10.98 7.23
CA GLN A 134 -15.10 -10.69 7.84
C GLN A 134 -16.20 -11.63 7.35
N ALA A 135 -15.95 -12.42 6.32
CA ALA A 135 -16.96 -13.29 5.72
C ALA A 135 -17.15 -14.57 6.53
N THR A 136 -18.39 -15.04 6.62
CA THR A 136 -18.69 -16.39 7.10
C THR A 136 -18.24 -17.43 6.08
N PRO A 137 -17.77 -18.62 6.51
CA PRO A 137 -17.33 -19.67 5.61
C PRO A 137 -18.44 -20.08 4.62
N GLY A 138 -18.13 -20.12 3.33
CA GLY A 138 -19.10 -20.49 2.28
C GLY A 138 -18.57 -20.27 0.86
N GLY A 139 -19.40 -20.55 -0.15
CA GLY A 139 -19.00 -20.48 -1.58
C GLY A 139 -18.47 -19.12 -2.02
N ARG A 140 -18.92 -18.03 -1.39
CA ARG A 140 -18.42 -16.67 -1.61
C ARG A 140 -16.93 -16.52 -1.26
N MET A 141 -16.47 -17.20 -0.21
CA MET A 141 -15.07 -17.14 0.24
C MET A 141 -14.12 -17.74 -0.81
N VAL A 142 -14.51 -18.86 -1.44
CA VAL A 142 -13.71 -19.50 -2.50
C VAL A 142 -13.57 -18.58 -3.71
N ALA A 143 -14.66 -17.90 -4.10
CA ALA A 143 -14.62 -16.92 -5.19
C ALA A 143 -13.71 -15.72 -4.86
N LEU A 144 -13.76 -15.21 -3.64
CA LEU A 144 -12.87 -14.12 -3.20
C LEU A 144 -11.40 -14.54 -3.21
N TRP A 145 -11.05 -15.76 -2.79
CA TRP A 145 -9.68 -16.27 -2.88
C TRP A 145 -9.19 -16.42 -4.32
N LYS A 146 -10.05 -16.86 -5.24
CA LYS A 146 -9.74 -16.86 -6.69
C LYS A 146 -9.45 -15.45 -7.21
N LEU A 147 -10.20 -14.45 -6.73
CA LEU A 147 -9.97 -13.05 -7.09
C LEU A 147 -8.65 -12.52 -6.52
N VAL A 148 -8.32 -12.83 -5.26
CA VAL A 148 -7.03 -12.47 -4.63
C VAL A 148 -5.86 -13.07 -5.42
N THR A 149 -5.92 -14.36 -5.74
CA THR A 149 -4.85 -15.05 -6.48
C THR A 149 -4.66 -14.48 -7.88
N LEU A 150 -5.76 -14.16 -8.59
CA LEU A 150 -5.70 -13.51 -9.89
C LEU A 150 -5.03 -12.13 -9.82
N ILE A 151 -5.47 -11.26 -8.91
CA ILE A 151 -4.91 -9.90 -8.75
C ILE A 151 -3.43 -9.99 -8.35
N ALA A 152 -3.07 -10.88 -7.41
CA ALA A 152 -1.68 -11.09 -7.01
C ALA A 152 -0.80 -11.55 -8.19
N ALA A 153 -1.30 -12.46 -9.03
CA ALA A 153 -0.58 -12.93 -10.21
C ALA A 153 -0.39 -11.81 -11.25
N LEU A 154 -1.40 -10.95 -11.45
CA LEU A 154 -1.30 -9.80 -12.36
C LEU A 154 -0.27 -8.78 -11.88
N ILE A 155 -0.29 -8.42 -10.59
CA ILE A 155 0.73 -7.54 -10.00
C ILE A 155 2.12 -8.16 -10.17
N ALA A 156 2.30 -9.43 -9.81
CA ALA A 156 3.59 -10.10 -9.92
C ALA A 156 4.11 -10.14 -11.37
N THR A 157 3.24 -10.43 -12.33
CA THR A 157 3.57 -10.45 -13.76
C THR A 157 3.92 -9.06 -14.26
N SER A 158 3.14 -8.04 -13.88
CA SER A 158 3.38 -6.64 -14.25
C SER A 158 4.71 -6.12 -13.69
N VAL A 159 5.01 -6.42 -12.42
CA VAL A 159 6.31 -6.09 -11.79
C VAL A 159 7.45 -6.82 -12.50
N GLY A 160 7.29 -8.12 -12.81
CA GLY A 160 8.28 -8.88 -13.56
C GLY A 160 8.59 -8.24 -14.92
N LEU A 161 7.56 -7.94 -15.71
CA LEU A 161 7.71 -7.27 -17.02
C LEU A 161 8.41 -5.90 -16.90
N TYR A 162 8.10 -5.14 -15.84
CA TYR A 162 8.77 -3.87 -15.58
C TYR A 162 10.27 -4.06 -15.31
N LEU A 163 10.63 -5.06 -14.48
CA LEU A 163 12.02 -5.38 -14.17
C LEU A 163 12.80 -5.92 -15.39
N TYR A 164 12.14 -6.55 -16.36
CA TYR A 164 12.72 -6.96 -17.64
C TYR A 164 12.81 -5.83 -18.67
N GLY A 165 12.50 -4.58 -18.30
CA GLY A 165 12.60 -3.43 -19.21
C GLY A 165 11.44 -3.31 -20.20
N LEU A 166 10.29 -3.93 -19.92
CA LEU A 166 9.08 -3.88 -20.76
C LEU A 166 7.94 -3.08 -20.08
N PRO A 167 8.12 -1.76 -19.82
CA PRO A 167 7.20 -1.00 -18.98
C PRO A 167 5.82 -0.79 -19.62
N THR A 168 5.72 -0.76 -20.95
CA THR A 168 4.43 -0.68 -21.66
C THR A 168 3.62 -1.96 -21.49
N ALA A 169 4.27 -3.13 -21.62
CA ALA A 169 3.62 -4.41 -21.39
C ALA A 169 3.22 -4.57 -19.92
N ALA A 170 4.10 -4.15 -19.00
CA ALA A 170 3.78 -4.09 -17.57
C ALA A 170 2.52 -3.26 -17.30
N LEU A 171 2.39 -2.08 -17.94
CA LEU A 171 1.22 -1.22 -17.79
C LEU A 171 -0.04 -1.88 -18.35
N ILE A 172 0.01 -2.48 -19.54
CA ILE A 172 -1.15 -3.17 -20.12
C ILE A 172 -1.61 -4.31 -19.20
N VAL A 173 -0.68 -5.10 -18.65
CA VAL A 173 -1.01 -6.22 -17.74
C VAL A 173 -1.54 -5.72 -16.40
N GLY A 174 -0.89 -4.70 -15.81
CA GLY A 174 -1.29 -4.16 -14.51
C GLY A 174 -2.58 -3.36 -14.58
N SER A 175 -2.80 -2.59 -15.64
CA SER A 175 -3.98 -1.74 -15.77
C SER A 175 -5.16 -2.42 -16.46
N GLY A 176 -4.95 -3.48 -17.25
CA GLY A 176 -5.97 -4.05 -18.13
C GLY A 176 -7.21 -4.57 -17.38
N PRO A 177 -7.08 -5.59 -16.53
CA PRO A 177 -8.21 -6.15 -15.79
C PRO A 177 -8.89 -5.14 -14.84
N PRO A 178 -8.14 -4.31 -14.09
CA PRO A 178 -8.74 -3.26 -13.27
C PRO A 178 -9.46 -2.19 -14.10
N LEU A 179 -8.94 -1.74 -15.24
CA LEU A 179 -9.64 -0.78 -16.13
C LEU A 179 -10.89 -1.38 -16.75
N LEU A 180 -10.87 -2.66 -17.13
CA LEU A 180 -12.04 -3.34 -17.67
C LEU A 180 -13.13 -3.48 -16.59
N VAL A 181 -12.75 -3.86 -15.38
CA VAL A 181 -13.70 -4.04 -14.26
C VAL A 181 -14.16 -2.69 -13.70
N SER A 182 -13.25 -1.74 -13.45
CA SER A 182 -13.58 -0.43 -12.90
C SER A 182 -14.19 0.52 -13.93
N GLY A 183 -13.82 0.42 -15.21
CA GLY A 183 -14.48 1.15 -16.29
C GLY A 183 -15.91 0.66 -16.50
N GLY A 184 -16.12 -0.67 -16.50
CA GLY A 184 -17.45 -1.26 -16.61
C GLY A 184 -18.33 -0.98 -15.38
N VAL A 185 -17.87 -1.35 -14.19
CA VAL A 185 -18.62 -1.16 -12.94
C VAL A 185 -18.73 0.31 -12.58
N GLY A 186 -17.66 1.09 -12.73
CA GLY A 186 -17.67 2.53 -12.52
C GLY A 186 -18.60 3.23 -13.48
N GLY A 187 -18.60 2.87 -14.77
CA GLY A 187 -19.57 3.36 -15.75
C GLY A 187 -21.01 3.04 -15.36
N ILE A 188 -21.29 1.79 -14.97
CA ILE A 188 -22.61 1.35 -14.50
C ILE A 188 -23.04 2.12 -13.25
N VAL A 189 -22.17 2.27 -12.25
CA VAL A 189 -22.44 3.04 -11.02
C VAL A 189 -22.68 4.51 -11.36
N LEU A 190 -21.92 5.09 -12.28
CA LEU A 190 -22.08 6.48 -12.70
C LEU A 190 -23.41 6.68 -13.44
N ILE A 191 -23.79 5.74 -14.30
CA ILE A 191 -25.11 5.68 -14.96
C ILE A 191 -26.22 5.59 -13.90
N PHE A 192 -26.16 4.66 -12.95
CA PHE A 192 -27.17 4.58 -11.89
C PHE A 192 -27.18 5.82 -10.99
N ALA A 193 -26.04 6.45 -10.72
CA ALA A 193 -25.97 7.65 -9.91
C ALA A 193 -26.49 8.90 -10.65
N THR A 194 -26.35 8.98 -11.98
CA THR A 194 -26.86 10.10 -12.79
C THR A 194 -28.31 9.91 -13.21
N PHE A 195 -28.66 8.74 -13.74
CA PHE A 195 -30.01 8.43 -14.20
C PHE A 195 -30.94 7.99 -13.05
N GLY A 196 -30.43 7.23 -12.08
CA GLY A 196 -31.20 6.80 -10.90
C GLY A 196 -31.61 7.95 -9.98
N ARG A 197 -30.90 9.08 -10.04
CA ARG A 197 -31.27 10.29 -9.31
C ARG A 197 -32.50 10.99 -9.91
N ASN A 198 -32.78 10.74 -11.20
CA ASN A 198 -33.95 11.26 -11.92
C ASN A 198 -35.11 10.26 -11.98
N THR A 199 -34.87 8.97 -11.77
CA THR A 199 -35.91 7.95 -11.63
C THR A 199 -36.24 7.70 -10.16
N ARG A 200 -36.65 8.74 -9.43
CA ARG A 200 -37.40 8.52 -8.19
C ARG A 200 -38.76 7.97 -8.60
N TRP A 201 -38.97 6.68 -8.37
CA TRP A 201 -40.30 6.08 -8.41
C TRP A 201 -41.07 6.68 -7.24
N ASN A 202 -42.03 7.57 -7.55
CA ASN A 202 -43.12 7.88 -6.64
C ASN A 202 -44.01 6.64 -6.49
#